data_AF-A0A7S0J9X6-F1
#
_entry.id   AF-A0A7S0J9X6-F1
#
_cell.length_a   1.000
_cell.length_b   1.000
_cell.length_c   1.000
_cell.angle_alpha   90.00
_cell.angle_beta   90.00
_cell.angle_gamma   90.00
#
_symmetry.space_group_name_H-M   'P 1'
#
loop_
_entity.id
_entity.type
_entity.pdbx_description
1 polymer ?
#
loop_
_entity_poly.entity_id
_entity_poly.type
_entity_poly.pdbx_seq_one_letter_code
_entity_poly.pdbx_strand_id
1 'polypeptide(L)'
;AEVPEKLAVSFALAQSAKLGVFEVMIEKTIEETRDIPERMAKDGKIALKRRDATRRIGQLFVDRASINLHSDILEHPEFFWEDDEWLHAYTRCSRYLEVQRRVDVLNKRLDIIKELFDMLANELHTSHSNKLEWIVIILILIEVFFQVLLLLDGRD
;
A
#
# COMPACT_ATOMS: atom_id res chain seq x y z
N ALA A 1 34.90 -22.45 -15.28
CA ALA A 1 33.81 -21.47 -15.25
C ALA A 1 34.11 -20.41 -16.29
N GLU A 2 33.51 -20.59 -17.47
CA GLU A 2 33.56 -19.62 -18.56
C GLU A 2 32.91 -18.30 -18.12
N VAL A 3 33.39 -17.19 -18.66
CA VAL A 3 32.95 -15.81 -18.34
C VAL A 3 31.42 -15.62 -18.28
N PRO A 4 30.59 -16.20 -19.17
CA PRO A 4 29.12 -16.08 -19.11
C PRO A 4 28.46 -16.73 -17.88
N GLU A 5 28.98 -17.87 -17.39
CA GLU A 5 28.45 -18.53 -16.18
C GLU A 5 28.61 -17.64 -14.95
N LYS A 6 29.77 -16.97 -14.83
CA LYS A 6 30.05 -16.03 -13.74
C LYS A 6 29.19 -14.78 -13.82
N LEU A 7 28.88 -14.31 -15.03
CA LEU A 7 27.97 -13.18 -15.26
C LEU A 7 26.54 -13.52 -14.84
N ALA A 8 26.04 -14.71 -15.18
CA ALA A 8 24.71 -15.19 -14.76
C ALA A 8 24.58 -15.24 -13.24
N VAL A 9 25.57 -15.81 -12.56
CA VAL A 9 25.61 -15.89 -11.09
C VAL A 9 25.69 -14.50 -10.47
N SER A 10 26.54 -13.61 -11.01
CA SER A 10 26.67 -12.24 -10.51
C SER A 10 25.38 -11.44 -10.64
N PHE A 11 24.65 -11.62 -11.75
CA PHE A 11 23.36 -10.97 -11.96
C PHE A 11 22.29 -11.47 -10.97
N ALA A 12 22.21 -12.78 -10.75
CA ALA A 12 21.30 -13.36 -9.76
C ALA A 12 21.62 -12.88 -8.32
N LEU A 13 22.91 -12.76 -7.97
CA LEU A 13 23.35 -12.22 -6.69
C LEU A 13 23.01 -10.73 -6.53
N ALA A 14 23.24 -9.92 -7.57
CA ALA A 14 22.89 -8.49 -7.57
C ALA A 14 21.38 -8.29 -7.40
N GLN A 15 20.56 -9.11 -8.06
CA GLN A 15 19.11 -9.09 -7.89
C GLN A 15 18.70 -9.48 -6.47
N SER A 16 19.26 -10.54 -5.90
CA SER A 16 19.00 -10.93 -4.51
C SER A 16 19.39 -9.86 -3.49
N ALA A 17 20.52 -9.18 -3.71
CA ALA A 17 20.96 -8.07 -2.86
C ALA A 17 19.99 -6.88 -2.94
N LYS A 18 19.54 -6.51 -4.15
CA LYS A 18 18.55 -5.45 -4.34
C LYS A 18 17.20 -5.81 -3.72
N LEU A 19 16.76 -7.06 -3.83
CA LEU A 19 15.56 -7.56 -3.18
C LEU A 19 15.65 -7.42 -1.66
N GLY A 20 16.82 -7.68 -1.07
CA GLY A 20 17.08 -7.45 0.36
C GLY A 20 16.88 -6.00 0.79
N VAL A 21 17.19 -5.02 -0.06
CA VAL A 21 16.93 -3.59 0.24
C VAL A 21 15.43 -3.33 0.34
N PHE A 22 14.63 -3.88 -0.58
CA PHE A 22 13.18 -3.76 -0.54
C PHE A 22 12.56 -4.47 0.67
N GLU A 23 13.09 -5.65 1.05
CA GLU A 23 12.65 -6.36 2.26
C GLU A 23 12.83 -5.51 3.51
N VAL A 24 13.99 -4.87 3.67
CA VAL A 24 14.27 -3.97 4.81
C VAL A 24 13.35 -2.74 4.79
N MET A 25 13.09 -2.16 3.61
CA MET A 25 12.20 -1.01 3.47
C MET A 25 10.75 -1.34 3.84
N ILE A 26 10.25 -2.50 3.41
CA ILE A 26 8.90 -2.98 3.73
C ILE A 26 8.79 -3.32 5.21
N GLU A 27 9.79 -4.01 5.78
CA GLU A 27 9.82 -4.33 7.22
C GLU A 27 9.75 -3.07 8.08
N LYS A 28 10.56 -2.05 7.75
CA LYS A 28 10.52 -0.76 8.43
C LYS A 28 9.14 -0.11 8.33
N THR A 29 8.49 -0.17 7.17
CA THR A 29 7.15 0.38 6.98
C THR A 29 6.12 -0.36 7.83
N ILE A 30 6.24 -1.68 7.97
CA ILE A 30 5.39 -2.50 8.85
C ILE A 30 5.58 -2.07 10.30
N GLU A 31 6.82 -1.94 10.77
CA GLU A 31 7.12 -1.48 12.14
C GLU A 31 6.55 -0.08 12.41
N GLU A 32 6.75 0.86 11.49
CA GLU A 32 6.25 2.24 11.61
C GLU A 32 4.72 2.34 11.58
N THR A 33 4.02 1.32 11.08
CA THR A 33 2.55 1.32 10.93
C THR A 33 1.87 0.37 11.92
N ARG A 34 2.64 -0.37 12.74
CA ARG A 34 2.13 -1.42 13.64
C ARG A 34 1.21 -0.88 14.74
N ASP A 35 1.48 0.32 15.22
CA ASP A 35 0.71 0.95 16.29
C ASP A 35 -0.68 1.40 15.83
N ILE A 36 -0.88 1.65 14.54
CA ILE A 36 -2.16 2.13 14.00
C ILE A 36 -3.30 1.13 14.27
N PRO A 37 -3.25 -0.14 13.81
CA PRO A 37 -4.31 -1.10 14.08
C PRO A 37 -4.43 -1.45 15.57
N GLU A 38 -3.31 -1.50 16.31
CA GLU A 38 -3.31 -1.74 17.76
C GLU A 38 -4.11 -0.65 18.51
N ARG A 39 -3.87 0.63 18.17
CA ARG A 39 -4.60 1.77 18.76
C ARG A 39 -6.03 1.85 18.30
N MET A 40 -6.33 1.52 17.04
CA MET A 40 -7.71 1.44 16.56
C MET A 40 -8.52 0.38 17.32
N ALA A 41 -7.95 -0.80 17.55
CA ALA A 41 -8.60 -1.88 18.30
C ALA A 41 -8.87 -1.48 19.76
N LYS A 42 -7.98 -0.68 20.36
CA LYS A 42 -8.09 -0.24 21.76
C LYS A 42 -8.99 0.98 21.95
N ASP A 43 -8.79 2.02 21.15
CA ASP A 43 -9.38 3.35 21.36
C ASP A 43 -10.62 3.59 20.46
N GLY A 44 -10.84 2.73 19.46
CA GLY A 44 -11.94 2.85 18.48
C GLY A 44 -11.81 4.08 17.57
N LYS A 45 -10.62 4.71 17.51
CA LYS A 45 -10.39 5.97 16.79
C LYS A 45 -9.12 5.91 15.96
N ILE A 46 -9.17 6.53 14.78
CA ILE A 46 -8.01 6.70 13.89
C ILE A 46 -7.28 7.99 14.25
N ALA A 47 -6.01 7.87 14.65
CA ALA A 47 -5.14 9.01 14.97
C ALA A 47 -4.30 9.48 13.76
N LEU A 48 -4.78 9.28 12.53
CA LEU A 48 -4.08 9.66 11.29
C LEU A 48 -4.93 10.64 10.46
N LYS A 49 -4.31 11.70 9.94
CA LYS A 49 -5.01 12.64 9.05
C LYS A 49 -5.22 12.02 7.67
N ARG A 50 -6.36 12.32 7.03
CA ARG A 50 -6.71 11.82 5.68
C ARG A 50 -5.63 12.02 4.64
N ARG A 51 -5.08 13.23 4.58
CA ARG A 51 -4.01 13.58 3.64
C ARG A 51 -2.76 12.71 3.83
N ASP A 52 -2.44 12.37 5.08
CA ASP A 52 -1.27 11.57 5.40
C ASP A 52 -1.50 10.09 5.04
N ALA A 53 -2.72 9.57 5.27
CA ALA A 53 -3.14 8.24 4.83
C ALA A 53 -3.02 8.11 3.30
N THR A 54 -3.64 9.02 2.54
CA THR A 54 -3.61 9.00 1.07
C THR A 54 -2.19 9.12 0.52
N ARG A 55 -1.32 9.93 1.14
CA ARG A 55 0.09 10.04 0.72
C ARG A 55 0.85 8.73 0.94
N ARG A 56 0.62 8.04 2.06
CA ARG A 56 1.24 6.74 2.37
C ARG A 56 0.74 5.63 1.42
N ILE A 57 -0.55 5.63 1.07
CA ILE A 57 -1.09 4.75 0.01
C ILE A 57 -0.35 4.95 -1.31
N GLY A 58 -0.21 6.21 -1.74
CA GLY A 58 0.50 6.54 -2.98
C GLY A 58 1.96 6.06 -2.98
N GLN A 59 2.66 6.20 -1.85
CA GLN A 59 4.02 5.67 -1.71
C GLN A 59 4.05 4.15 -1.87
N LEU A 60 3.11 3.42 -1.24
CA LEU A 60 3.00 1.97 -1.40
C LEU A 60 2.81 1.53 -2.85
N PHE A 61 2.03 2.28 -3.63
CA PHE A 61 1.85 2.03 -5.05
C PHE A 61 3.15 2.22 -5.85
N VAL A 62 3.94 3.25 -5.52
CA VAL A 62 5.26 3.47 -6.13
C VAL A 62 6.24 2.34 -5.78
N ASP A 63 6.24 1.89 -4.53
CA ASP A 63 7.11 0.81 -4.06
C ASP A 63 6.73 -0.53 -4.72
N ARG A 64 5.43 -0.83 -4.81
CA ARG A 64 4.91 -1.99 -5.55
C ARG A 64 5.28 -1.95 -7.02
N ALA A 65 5.08 -0.80 -7.68
CA ALA A 65 5.46 -0.64 -9.09
C ALA A 65 6.97 -0.82 -9.29
N SER A 66 7.79 -0.36 -8.34
CA SER A 66 9.24 -0.52 -8.39
C SER A 66 9.66 -1.98 -8.22
N ILE A 67 9.02 -2.75 -7.34
CA ILE A 67 9.24 -4.19 -7.19
C ILE A 67 8.76 -4.94 -8.42
N ASN A 68 7.58 -4.61 -8.93
CA ASN A 68 7.01 -5.29 -10.10
C ASN A 68 7.80 -5.02 -11.38
N LEU A 69 8.29 -3.80 -11.58
CA LEU A 69 9.17 -3.47 -12.73
C LEU A 69 10.49 -4.26 -12.70
N HIS A 70 10.98 -4.64 -11.50
CA HIS A 70 12.15 -5.52 -11.37
C HIS A 70 11.78 -7.00 -11.47
N SER A 71 10.54 -7.36 -11.16
CA SER A 71 10.01 -8.70 -11.38
C SER A 71 9.72 -8.98 -12.85
N ASP A 72 9.24 -7.99 -13.61
CA ASP A 72 8.99 -8.09 -15.05
C ASP A 72 10.29 -8.07 -15.89
N ILE A 73 11.39 -7.58 -15.30
CA ILE A 73 12.76 -7.69 -15.86
C ILE A 73 13.34 -9.13 -15.73
N LEU A 74 12.61 -10.06 -15.09
CA LEU A 74 13.02 -11.46 -14.94
C LEU A 74 12.54 -12.39 -16.07
N GLU A 75 11.85 -11.90 -17.10
CA GLU A 75 11.67 -12.68 -18.34
C GLU A 75 12.93 -12.57 -19.21
N HIS A 76 13.97 -13.31 -18.79
CA HIS A 76 15.24 -13.51 -19.49
C HIS A 76 15.98 -12.22 -19.86
N PRO A 77 17.11 -11.89 -19.19
CA PRO A 77 18.03 -10.89 -19.72
C PRO A 77 18.25 -11.16 -21.21
N GLU A 78 18.08 -10.16 -22.10
CA GLU A 78 18.20 -10.33 -23.56
C GLU A 78 19.47 -11.11 -23.96
N PHE A 79 20.50 -11.00 -23.13
CA PHE A 79 21.75 -11.76 -23.16
C PHE A 79 21.62 -13.30 -23.22
N PHE A 80 20.53 -13.90 -22.70
CA PHE A 80 20.31 -15.37 -22.70
C PHE A 80 19.36 -15.84 -23.80
N TRP A 81 18.86 -14.95 -24.67
CA TRP A 81 17.97 -15.33 -25.77
C TRP A 81 18.72 -15.99 -26.94
N GLU A 82 20.05 -15.79 -27.03
CA GLU A 82 20.88 -16.31 -28.12
C GLU A 82 21.55 -17.67 -27.81
N ASP A 83 21.68 -18.08 -26.54
CA ASP A 83 22.40 -19.31 -26.14
C ASP A 83 21.72 -20.05 -24.96
N ASP A 84 21.14 -21.23 -25.25
CA ASP A 84 20.32 -22.06 -24.35
C ASP A 84 21.13 -22.72 -23.21
N GLU A 85 22.45 -22.87 -23.36
CA GLU A 85 23.30 -23.61 -22.41
C GLU A 85 23.37 -22.97 -21.01
N TRP A 86 23.24 -21.64 -20.91
CA TRP A 86 23.44 -20.91 -19.65
C TRP A 86 22.15 -20.62 -18.89
N LEU A 87 21.00 -20.83 -19.54
CA LEU A 87 19.68 -20.64 -18.94
C LEU A 87 19.48 -21.56 -17.73
N HIS A 88 19.93 -22.81 -17.84
CA HIS A 88 19.82 -23.79 -16.75
C HIS A 88 20.62 -23.44 -15.49
N ALA A 89 21.74 -22.72 -15.63
CA ALA A 89 22.53 -22.25 -14.48
C ALA A 89 21.83 -21.07 -13.78
N TYR A 90 21.34 -20.11 -14.57
CA TYR A 90 20.54 -18.99 -14.07
C TYR A 90 19.27 -19.45 -13.34
N THR A 91 18.46 -20.32 -13.95
CA THR A 91 17.24 -20.86 -13.33
C THR A 91 17.56 -21.62 -12.03
N ARG A 92 18.67 -22.37 -11.99
CA ARG A 92 19.12 -23.05 -10.76
C ARG A 92 19.49 -22.06 -9.66
N CYS A 93 20.25 -21.01 -9.97
CA CYS A 93 20.60 -19.98 -9.01
C CYS A 93 19.39 -19.18 -8.52
N SER A 94 18.50 -18.73 -9.41
CA SER A 94 17.29 -17.99 -9.05
C SER A 94 16.32 -18.83 -8.21
N ARG A 95 16.21 -20.13 -8.50
CA ARG A 95 15.44 -21.08 -7.68
C ARG A 95 16.10 -21.31 -6.31
N TYR A 96 17.42 -21.45 -6.27
CA TYR A 96 18.18 -21.60 -5.02
C TYR A 96 18.05 -20.36 -4.13
N LEU A 97 18.05 -19.17 -4.72
CA LEU A 97 17.88 -17.89 -4.03
C LEU A 97 16.41 -17.55 -3.72
N GLU A 98 15.47 -18.43 -4.09
CA GLU A 98 14.02 -18.29 -3.87
C GLU A 98 13.46 -16.92 -4.30
N VAL A 99 14.01 -16.32 -5.37
CA VAL A 99 13.70 -14.93 -5.77
C VAL A 99 12.19 -14.73 -5.97
N GLN A 100 11.53 -15.63 -6.71
CA GLN A 100 10.10 -15.54 -6.96
C GLN A 100 9.28 -15.63 -5.67
N ARG A 101 9.60 -16.61 -4.81
CA ARG A 101 8.91 -16.80 -3.54
C ARG A 101 9.05 -15.57 -2.63
N ARG A 102 10.22 -14.93 -2.62
CA ARG A 102 10.47 -13.71 -1.84
C ARG A 102 9.67 -12.52 -2.37
N VAL A 103 9.59 -12.36 -3.70
CA VAL A 103 8.71 -11.37 -4.35
C VAL A 103 7.24 -11.61 -3.97
N ASP A 104 6.76 -12.85 -4.02
CA ASP A 104 5.38 -13.18 -3.65
C ASP A 104 5.07 -12.84 -2.17
N VAL A 105 6.02 -13.07 -1.26
CA VAL A 105 5.89 -12.70 0.15
C VAL A 105 5.86 -11.18 0.31
N LEU A 106 6.70 -10.43 -0.40
CA LEU A 106 6.71 -8.97 -0.34
C LEU A 106 5.40 -8.38 -0.87
N ASN A 107 4.88 -8.91 -1.98
CA ASN A 107 3.59 -8.50 -2.53
C ASN A 107 2.45 -8.71 -1.51
N LYS A 108 2.39 -9.88 -0.85
CA LYS A 108 1.41 -10.15 0.21
C LYS A 108 1.52 -9.17 1.38
N ARG A 109 2.73 -8.83 1.81
CA ARG A 109 2.94 -7.84 2.88
C ARG A 109 2.45 -6.45 2.46
N LEU A 110 2.75 -6.04 1.23
CA LEU A 110 2.25 -4.79 0.67
C LEU A 110 0.72 -4.77 0.54
N ASP A 111 0.08 -5.90 0.20
CA ASP A 111 -1.38 -6.01 0.16
C ASP A 111 -2.01 -5.77 1.52
N ILE A 112 -1.49 -6.40 2.59
CA ILE A 112 -1.99 -6.20 3.96
C ILE A 112 -1.89 -4.72 4.39
N ILE A 113 -0.76 -4.08 4.10
CA ILE A 113 -0.57 -2.65 4.43
C ILE A 113 -1.53 -1.78 3.63
N LYS A 114 -1.75 -2.09 2.35
CA LYS A 114 -2.70 -1.38 1.50
C LYS A 114 -4.13 -1.52 2.04
N GLU A 115 -4.56 -2.73 2.40
CA GLU A 115 -5.89 -2.98 2.98
C GLU A 115 -6.11 -2.16 4.26
N LEU A 116 -5.10 -2.09 5.13
CA LEU A 116 -5.15 -1.23 6.32
C LEU A 116 -5.36 0.24 5.93
N PHE A 117 -4.58 0.77 4.99
CA PHE A 117 -4.73 2.17 4.59
C PHE A 117 -6.03 2.46 3.84
N ASP A 118 -6.52 1.54 3.02
CA ASP A 118 -7.81 1.66 2.32
C ASP A 118 -8.96 1.72 3.33
N MET A 119 -8.91 0.89 4.39
CA MET A 119 -9.84 0.97 5.52
C MET A 119 -9.78 2.34 6.21
N LEU A 120 -8.58 2.85 6.50
CA LEU A 120 -8.40 4.18 7.11
C LEU A 120 -8.98 5.29 6.22
N ALA A 121 -8.75 5.21 4.91
CA ALA A 121 -9.23 6.18 3.94
C ALA A 121 -10.77 6.17 3.87
N ASN A 122 -11.39 4.99 3.93
CA ASN A 122 -12.84 4.83 3.89
C ASN A 122 -13.52 5.39 5.17
N GLU A 123 -12.97 5.09 6.35
CA GLU A 123 -13.49 5.64 7.62
C GLU A 123 -13.45 7.18 7.66
N LEU A 124 -12.40 7.77 7.10
CA LEU A 124 -12.27 9.22 6.97
C LEU A 124 -13.24 9.84 5.95
N HIS A 125 -13.72 9.06 4.98
CA HIS A 125 -14.76 9.50 4.04
C HIS A 125 -16.13 9.56 4.72
N THR A 126 -16.48 8.56 5.54
CA THR A 126 -17.76 8.47 6.27
C THR A 126 -17.97 9.67 7.20
N SER A 127 -16.89 10.19 7.80
CA SER A 127 -16.91 11.43 8.62
C SER A 127 -17.46 12.66 7.90
N HIS A 128 -17.27 12.79 6.58
CA HIS A 128 -17.84 13.91 5.82
C HIS A 128 -19.35 13.79 5.62
N SER A 129 -19.86 12.58 5.41
CA SER A 129 -21.29 12.31 5.27
C SER A 129 -22.06 12.76 6.52
N ASN A 130 -21.54 12.40 7.70
CA ASN A 130 -22.17 12.75 8.98
C ASN A 130 -22.24 14.27 9.21
N LYS A 131 -21.28 15.04 8.71
CA LYS A 131 -21.29 16.52 8.84
C LYS A 131 -22.37 17.15 7.98
N LEU A 132 -22.54 16.67 6.75
CA LEU A 132 -23.57 17.19 5.84
C LEU A 132 -24.96 16.89 6.39
N GLU A 133 -25.17 15.68 6.92
CA GLU A 133 -26.41 15.28 7.57
C GLU A 133 -26.78 16.20 8.74
N TRP A 134 -25.81 16.47 9.64
CA TRP A 134 -26.01 17.41 10.75
C TRP A 134 -26.35 18.83 10.31
N ILE A 135 -25.74 19.32 9.22
CA ILE A 135 -26.05 20.63 8.65
C ILE A 135 -27.52 20.67 8.18
N VAL A 136 -27.97 19.64 7.47
CA VAL A 136 -29.37 19.55 6.99
C VAL A 136 -30.35 19.53 8.17
N ILE A 137 -30.07 18.74 9.22
CA ILE A 137 -30.91 18.68 10.42
C ILE A 137 -31.01 20.06 11.10
N ILE A 138 -29.88 20.77 11.26
CA ILE A 138 -29.87 22.11 11.87
C ILE A 138 -30.65 23.11 11.02
N LEU A 139 -30.51 23.07 9.69
CA LEU A 139 -31.26 23.95 8.79
C LEU A 139 -32.77 23.74 8.91
N ILE A 140 -33.24 22.49 8.98
CA ILE A 140 -34.66 22.17 9.19
C ILE A 140 -35.15 22.67 10.56
N LEU A 141 -34.36 22.50 11.62
CA LEU A 141 -34.72 22.99 12.95
C LEU A 141 -34.87 24.51 13.00
N ILE A 142 -33.97 25.24 12.33
CA ILE A 142 -34.03 26.70 12.23
C ILE A 142 -35.29 27.14 11.48
N GLU A 143 -35.61 26.49 10.35
CA GLU A 143 -36.80 26.80 9.56
C GLU A 143 -38.09 26.61 10.38
N VAL A 144 -38.23 25.44 11.03
CA VAL A 144 -39.39 25.13 11.87
C VAL A 144 -39.48 26.12 13.04
N PHE A 145 -38.35 26.46 13.66
CA PHE A 145 -38.32 27.44 14.75
C PHE A 145 -38.82 28.82 14.30
N PHE A 146 -38.32 29.34 13.17
CA PHE A 146 -38.80 30.61 12.62
C PHE A 146 -40.28 30.56 12.29
N GLN A 147 -40.76 29.47 11.69
CA GLN A 147 -42.16 29.31 11.33
C GLN A 147 -43.08 29.30 12.56
N VAL A 148 -42.67 28.64 13.65
CA VAL A 148 -43.42 28.64 14.92
C VAL A 148 -43.39 30.03 15.58
N LEU A 149 -42.23 30.71 15.57
CA LEU A 149 -42.09 32.04 16.15
C LEU A 149 -42.97 33.07 15.42
N LEU A 150 -43.01 33.01 14.09
CA LEU A 150 -43.85 33.87 13.25
C LEU A 150 -45.36 33.59 13.48
N LEU A 151 -45.73 32.33 13.68
CA LEU A 151 -47.11 31.94 14.03
C LEU A 151 -47.54 32.41 15.43
N LEU A 152 -46.61 32.51 16.38
CA LEU A 152 -46.89 33.01 17.72
C LEU A 152 -47.01 34.55 17.74
N ASP A 153 -46.13 35.24 17.02
CA ASP A 153 -46.14 36.71 16.90
C ASP A 153 -47.40 37.22 16.16
N GLY A 154 -47.90 36.45 15.19
CA GLY A 154 -49.15 36.76 14.48
C GLY A 154 -50.44 36.42 15.26
N ARG A 155 -50.35 35.99 16.53
CA ARG A 155 -51.51 35.59 17.36
C ARG A 155 -51.85 36.60 18.46
N ASP A 156 -51.05 37.64 18.65
CA ASP A 156 -51.38 38.84 19.44
C ASP A 156 -51.94 39.95 18.55
#